data_AF-A0A8D8I1B3-F1
#
_entry.id   AF-A0A8D8I1B3-F1
#
_cell.length_a   1.000
_cell.length_b   1.000
_cell.length_c   1.000
_cell.angle_alpha   90.00
_cell.angle_beta   90.00
_cell.angle_gamma   90.00
#
_symmetry.space_group_name_H-M   'P 1'
#
loop_
_entity.id
_entity.type
_entity.pdbx_description
1 polymer ?
#
loop_
_entity_poly.entity_id
_entity_poly.type
_entity_poly.pdbx_seq_one_letter_code
_entity_poly.pdbx_strand_id
1 'polypeptide(L)'
;LCARRACSPGVTCKWTAESPFFECGSCPVGYEGDGISCGRNPCLQNPCFRGVSCQKKAVDPYFACGACPPGLAGNGILCGKDSDSDGAPDEGLDCAERSCAKDNCRMQPNSGQEDTNGDG
;
A
#
# COMPACT_ATOMS: atom_id res chain seq x y z
N LEU A 1 8.82 25.36 25.66
CA LEU A 1 8.08 24.89 24.48
C LEU A 1 8.36 23.41 24.24
N CYS A 2 9.62 22.96 24.09
CA CYS A 2 9.90 21.50 24.11
C CYS A 2 9.44 20.80 25.40
N ALA A 3 9.67 21.42 26.57
CA ALA A 3 9.18 20.89 27.86
C ALA A 3 7.66 20.78 27.97
N ARG A 4 6.90 21.43 27.06
CA ARG A 4 5.44 21.36 26.98
C ARG A 4 4.95 20.35 25.92
N ARG A 5 5.84 19.47 25.43
CA ARG A 5 5.53 18.48 24.38
C ARG A 5 4.94 19.12 23.12
N ALA A 6 5.61 20.16 22.61
CA ALA A 6 5.19 20.86 21.40
C ALA A 6 5.27 19.99 20.13
N CYS A 7 6.15 18.98 20.11
CA CYS A 7 6.26 18.03 19.01
C CYS A 7 5.40 16.78 19.23
N SER A 8 5.06 16.11 18.14
CA SER A 8 4.30 14.87 18.16
C SER A 8 5.01 13.77 18.97
N PRO A 9 4.29 12.81 19.58
CA PRO A 9 4.92 11.71 20.32
C PRO A 9 5.98 10.97 19.48
N GLY A 10 7.15 10.75 20.08
CA GLY A 10 8.28 10.09 19.40
C GLY A 10 9.14 11.01 18.51
N VAL A 11 8.75 12.27 18.31
CA VAL A 11 9.54 13.26 17.58
C VAL A 11 10.53 13.95 18.51
N THR A 12 11.75 14.15 18.02
CA THR A 12 12.79 14.89 18.76
C THR A 12 12.49 16.39 18.72
N CYS A 13 12.57 17.07 19.87
CA CYS A 13 12.43 18.52 19.97
C CYS A 13 13.77 19.16 20.31
N LYS A 14 14.20 20.14 19.51
CA LYS A 14 15.41 20.93 19.75
C LYS A 14 15.02 22.37 20.06
N TRP A 15 15.69 22.99 21.04
CA TRP A 15 15.52 24.42 21.32
C TRP A 15 16.30 25.26 20.31
N THR A 16 15.73 26.38 19.87
CA THR A 16 16.36 27.33 18.93
C THR A 16 16.40 28.74 19.53
N ALA A 17 17.31 29.58 19.04
CA ALA A 17 17.50 30.95 19.53
C ALA A 17 16.43 31.93 19.02
N GLU A 18 15.77 31.59 17.92
CA GLU A 18 14.78 32.43 17.24
C GLU A 18 13.37 31.87 17.44
N SER A 19 12.36 32.75 17.49
CA SER A 19 10.95 32.36 17.58
C SER A 19 10.58 31.36 16.47
N PRO A 20 9.90 30.23 16.77
CA PRO A 20 9.17 29.94 18.00
C PRO A 20 10.01 29.32 19.13
N PHE A 21 11.35 29.39 19.06
CA PHE A 21 12.32 28.88 20.03
C PHE A 21 12.41 27.35 20.13
N PHE A 22 11.81 26.64 19.19
CA PHE A 22 11.99 25.21 19.05
C PHE A 22 11.85 24.77 17.59
N GLU A 23 12.39 23.59 17.30
CA GLU A 23 12.26 22.89 16.03
C GLU A 23 11.94 21.42 16.33
N CYS A 24 10.95 20.87 15.62
CA CYS A 24 10.61 19.46 15.68
C CYS A 24 11.35 18.71 14.58
N GLY A 25 11.87 17.53 14.91
CA GLY A 25 12.45 16.61 13.94
C GLY A 25 11.40 15.93 13.07
N SER A 26 11.84 14.98 12.24
CA SER A 26 10.96 14.20 11.37
C SER A 26 10.00 13.31 12.17
N CYS A 27 8.84 13.01 11.57
CA CYS A 27 7.89 12.07 12.10
C CYS A 27 8.48 10.64 12.22
N PRO A 28 7.98 9.82 13.16
CA PRO A 28 8.39 8.42 13.29
C PRO A 28 8.12 7.61 12.01
N VAL A 29 8.77 6.45 11.89
CA VAL A 29 8.56 5.52 10.75
C VAL A 29 7.08 5.19 10.58
N GLY A 30 6.57 5.29 9.34
CA GLY A 30 5.16 5.07 9.02
C GLY A 30 4.25 6.27 9.32
N TYR A 31 4.80 7.42 9.70
CA TYR A 31 4.09 8.68 9.88
C TYR A 31 4.70 9.78 9.01
N GLU A 32 3.88 10.77 8.65
CA GLU A 32 4.30 11.96 7.91
C GLU A 32 3.69 13.23 8.53
N GLY A 33 4.32 14.36 8.23
CA GLY A 33 3.91 15.67 8.74
C GLY A 33 5.11 16.57 9.02
N ASP A 34 4.89 17.61 9.81
CA ASP A 34 5.87 18.65 10.15
C ASP A 34 6.61 18.41 11.48
N GLY A 35 6.42 17.23 12.09
CA GLY A 35 6.98 16.90 13.40
C GLY A 35 6.21 17.47 14.59
N ILE A 36 5.38 18.51 14.39
CA ILE A 36 4.40 19.00 15.37
C ILE A 36 3.16 18.11 15.30
N SER A 37 2.64 17.91 14.10
CA SER A 37 1.52 17.03 13.78
C SER A 37 2.01 15.91 12.87
N CYS A 38 1.97 14.68 13.36
CA CYS A 38 2.32 13.49 12.59
C CYS A 38 1.09 12.60 12.41
N GLY A 39 0.75 12.30 11.16
CA GLY A 39 -0.34 11.39 10.78
C GLY A 39 0.20 10.08 10.23
N ARG A 40 -0.48 8.96 10.49
CA ARG A 40 -0.07 7.66 9.95
C ARG A 40 -0.17 7.67 8.43
N ASN A 41 0.90 7.27 7.75
CA ASN A 41 0.93 7.03 6.32
C ASN A 41 1.63 5.70 6.00
N PRO A 42 0.87 4.60 5.85
CA PRO A 42 1.44 3.31 5.48
C PRO A 42 2.10 3.30 4.10
N CYS A 43 1.73 4.22 3.21
CA CYS A 43 2.29 4.28 1.85
C CYS A 43 3.78 4.64 1.84
N LEU A 44 4.32 5.24 2.91
CA LEU A 44 5.75 5.54 3.02
C LEU A 44 6.63 4.29 2.98
N GLN A 45 6.09 3.13 3.36
CA GLN A 45 6.80 1.86 3.32
C GLN A 45 6.73 1.18 1.95
N ASN A 46 6.14 1.83 0.95
CA ASN A 46 5.90 1.29 -0.40
C ASN A 46 5.24 -0.11 -0.38
N PRO A 47 4.07 -0.26 0.26
CA PRO A 47 3.43 -1.57 0.42
C PRO A 47 2.83 -2.12 -0.87
N CYS A 48 2.70 -1.31 -1.92
CA CYS A 48 2.13 -1.71 -3.20
C CYS A 48 3.21 -2.22 -4.17
N PHE A 49 2.78 -3.04 -5.12
CA PHE A 49 3.64 -3.50 -6.20
C PHE A 49 4.30 -2.33 -6.94
N ARG A 50 5.50 -2.54 -7.48
CA ARG A 50 6.27 -1.49 -8.14
C ARG A 50 5.47 -0.85 -9.28
N GLY A 51 5.29 0.47 -9.20
CA GLY A 51 4.53 1.24 -10.19
C GLY A 51 3.02 1.29 -9.92
N VAL A 52 2.52 0.62 -8.88
CA VAL A 52 1.13 0.72 -8.43
C VAL A 52 0.98 1.89 -7.47
N SER A 53 -0.10 2.67 -7.63
CA SER A 53 -0.39 3.78 -6.75
C SER A 53 -0.84 3.32 -5.36
N CYS A 54 -0.39 4.02 -4.32
CA CYS A 54 -0.82 3.79 -2.95
C CYS A 54 -1.68 4.96 -2.46
N GLN A 55 -2.81 4.66 -1.83
CA GLN A 55 -3.72 5.65 -1.26
C GLN A 55 -3.93 5.39 0.23
N LYS A 56 -3.80 6.42 1.07
CA LYS A 56 -4.19 6.36 2.49
C LYS A 56 -5.68 6.08 2.64
N LYS A 57 -6.05 5.26 3.61
CA LYS A 57 -7.43 4.92 3.98
C LYS A 57 -7.65 5.15 5.48
N ALA A 58 -8.90 5.37 5.87
CA ALA A 58 -9.28 5.64 7.26
C ALA A 58 -9.40 4.36 8.12
N VAL A 59 -9.51 3.20 7.48
CA VAL A 59 -9.71 1.89 8.12
C VAL A 59 -8.51 1.00 7.87
N ASP A 60 -8.22 0.10 8.79
CA ASP A 60 -7.15 -0.89 8.67
C ASP A 60 -7.25 -1.66 7.33
N PRO A 61 -6.15 -1.84 6.56
CA PRO A 61 -4.74 -1.59 6.89
C PRO A 61 -4.27 -0.13 6.72
N TYR A 62 -5.19 0.82 6.57
CA TYR A 62 -4.99 2.27 6.42
C TYR A 62 -4.34 2.69 5.09
N PHE A 63 -4.28 1.77 4.14
CA PHE A 63 -3.95 2.05 2.76
C PHE A 63 -4.73 1.12 1.82
N ALA A 64 -4.75 1.46 0.55
CA ALA A 64 -5.15 0.58 -0.52
C ALA A 64 -4.20 0.76 -1.71
N CYS A 65 -3.91 -0.33 -2.39
CA CYS A 65 -3.17 -0.31 -3.65
C CYS A 65 -4.13 -0.18 -4.83
N GLY A 66 -3.67 0.47 -5.89
CA GLY A 66 -4.35 0.50 -7.17
C GLY A 66 -4.28 -0.83 -7.91
N ALA A 67 -4.76 -0.84 -9.15
CA ALA A 67 -4.67 -1.99 -10.04
C ALA A 67 -3.21 -2.32 -10.40
N CYS A 68 -2.96 -3.59 -10.71
CA CYS A 68 -1.69 -4.04 -11.25
C CYS A 68 -1.39 -3.37 -12.62
N PRO A 69 -0.11 -3.19 -12.98
CA PRO A 69 0.28 -2.69 -14.29
C PRO A 69 -0.21 -3.59 -15.45
N PRO A 70 -0.29 -3.10 -16.70
CA PRO A 70 -0.70 -3.90 -17.84
C PRO A 70 0.09 -5.20 -18.00
N GLY A 71 -0.61 -6.30 -18.31
CA GLY A 71 -0.06 -7.65 -18.41
C GLY A 71 0.20 -8.33 -17.06
N LEU A 72 -0.30 -7.74 -15.97
CA LEU A 72 -0.25 -8.30 -14.63
C LEU A 72 -1.62 -8.25 -13.94
N ALA A 73 -1.88 -9.24 -13.09
CA ALA A 73 -3.09 -9.35 -12.28
C ALA A 73 -2.77 -9.63 -10.80
N GLY A 74 -3.69 -9.28 -9.91
CA GLY A 74 -3.50 -9.39 -8.46
C GLY A 74 -4.26 -8.34 -7.65
N ASN A 75 -3.96 -8.26 -6.35
CA ASN A 75 -4.58 -7.30 -5.43
C ASN A 75 -3.84 -5.94 -5.36
N GLY A 76 -2.83 -5.73 -6.22
CA GLY A 76 -2.02 -4.50 -6.25
C GLY A 76 -0.91 -4.43 -5.20
N ILE A 77 -0.95 -5.28 -4.17
CA ILE A 77 0.20 -5.56 -3.27
C ILE A 77 1.09 -6.60 -3.95
N LEU A 78 0.46 -7.69 -4.40
CA LEU A 78 1.06 -8.74 -5.19
C LEU A 78 0.48 -8.64 -6.61
N CYS A 79 1.35 -8.69 -7.60
CA CYS A 79 0.98 -8.73 -9.02
C CYS A 79 1.79 -9.84 -9.70
N GLY A 80 1.09 -10.74 -10.39
CA GLY A 80 1.64 -11.83 -11.19
C GLY A 80 1.37 -11.62 -12.66
N LYS A 81 2.01 -12.44 -13.50
CA LYS A 81 1.78 -12.42 -14.95
C LYS A 81 0.32 -12.73 -15.27
N ASP A 82 -0.25 -12.00 -16.23
CA ASP A 82 -1.58 -12.19 -16.79
C ASP A 82 -1.43 -12.17 -18.32
N SER A 83 -1.45 -13.36 -18.93
CA SER A 83 -1.10 -13.55 -20.35
C SER A 83 -2.22 -13.15 -21.31
N ASP A 84 -3.48 -13.23 -20.88
CA ASP A 84 -4.64 -12.96 -21.71
C ASP A 84 -5.39 -11.68 -21.31
N SER A 85 -4.91 -10.99 -20.27
CA SER A 85 -5.35 -9.67 -19.81
C SER A 85 -6.78 -9.64 -19.31
N ASP A 86 -7.21 -10.69 -18.62
CA ASP A 86 -8.55 -10.82 -18.09
C ASP A 86 -8.68 -10.44 -16.59
N GLY A 87 -7.54 -10.18 -15.93
CA GLY A 87 -7.49 -9.79 -14.53
C GLY A 87 -7.29 -10.94 -13.55
N ALA A 88 -7.05 -12.17 -14.02
CA ALA A 88 -6.60 -13.29 -13.21
C ALA A 88 -5.11 -13.62 -13.50
N PRO A 89 -4.28 -13.89 -12.49
CA PRO A 89 -2.88 -14.23 -12.72
C PRO A 89 -2.72 -15.67 -13.25
N ASP A 90 -1.80 -15.88 -14.20
CA ASP A 90 -1.39 -17.18 -14.78
C ASP A 90 -1.14 -18.27 -13.71
N GLU A 91 -0.61 -17.85 -12.56
CA GLU A 91 -0.29 -18.69 -11.41
C GLU A 91 -0.77 -18.03 -10.12
N GLY A 92 -1.12 -18.85 -9.13
CA GLY A 92 -1.60 -18.36 -7.84
C GLY A 92 -0.52 -17.55 -7.09
N LEU A 93 -0.93 -16.42 -6.52
CA LEU A 93 -0.08 -15.57 -5.69
C LEU A 93 -0.24 -15.91 -4.21
N ASP A 94 0.73 -15.50 -3.38
CA ASP A 94 0.72 -15.74 -1.94
C ASP A 94 -0.25 -14.80 -1.19
N CYS A 95 -1.53 -14.92 -1.50
CA CYS A 95 -2.64 -14.22 -0.85
C CYS A 95 -3.93 -15.04 -0.93
N ALA A 96 -4.79 -14.90 0.08
CA ALA A 96 -6.06 -15.64 0.16
C ALA A 96 -7.21 -15.01 -0.66
N GLU A 97 -7.01 -13.81 -1.20
CA GLU A 97 -8.01 -13.08 -1.97
C GLU A 97 -8.23 -13.71 -3.34
N ARG A 98 -9.47 -13.63 -3.87
CA ARG A 98 -9.80 -14.20 -5.19
C ARG A 98 -9.01 -13.56 -6.33
N SER A 99 -8.63 -12.28 -6.21
CA SER A 99 -7.76 -11.59 -7.18
C SER A 99 -6.37 -12.20 -7.30
N CYS A 100 -5.98 -13.05 -6.35
CA CYS A 100 -4.71 -13.78 -6.34
C CYS A 100 -4.83 -15.23 -6.80
N ALA A 101 -6.05 -15.70 -7.07
CA ALA A 101 -6.29 -17.07 -7.47
C ALA A 101 -5.71 -17.31 -8.87
N LYS A 102 -5.17 -18.52 -9.08
CA LYS A 102 -4.67 -18.94 -10.38
C LYS A 102 -5.78 -18.89 -11.43
N ASP A 103 -5.41 -18.47 -12.62
CA ASP A 103 -6.27 -18.54 -13.78
C ASP A 103 -6.52 -19.98 -14.26
N ASN A 104 -7.80 -20.35 -14.36
CA ASN A 104 -8.25 -21.66 -14.84
C ASN A 104 -8.26 -21.76 -16.39
N CYS A 105 -8.04 -20.66 -17.11
CA CYS A 105 -8.04 -20.62 -18.56
C CYS A 105 -6.92 -19.75 -19.15
N ARG A 106 -5.75 -19.69 -18.50
CA ARG A 106 -4.48 -18.98 -18.83
C ARG A 106 -4.30 -18.20 -20.16
N MET A 107 -4.76 -18.73 -21.28
CA MET A 107 -4.57 -18.18 -22.63
C MET A 107 -5.88 -17.72 -23.28
N GLN A 108 -7.00 -17.77 -22.57
CA GLN A 108 -8.34 -17.52 -23.05
C GLN A 108 -9.07 -16.62 -22.03
N PRO A 109 -9.29 -15.34 -22.36
CA PRO A 109 -9.86 -14.41 -21.40
C PRO A 109 -11.20 -14.88 -20.84
N ASN A 110 -11.31 -14.98 -19.52
CA ASN A 110 -12.51 -15.45 -18.83
C ASN A 110 -12.65 -14.87 -17.41
N SER A 111 -12.40 -13.57 -17.23
CA SER A 111 -12.41 -12.78 -15.97
C SER A 111 -13.37 -13.15 -14.82
N GLY A 112 -14.47 -13.84 -15.09
CA GLY A 112 -15.38 -14.39 -14.07
C GLY A 112 -14.84 -15.66 -13.38
N GLN A 113 -13.87 -16.37 -13.97
CA GLN A 113 -13.29 -17.61 -13.45
C GLN A 113 -14.35 -18.65 -13.07
N GLU A 114 -15.45 -18.71 -13.83
CA GLU A 114 -16.44 -19.77 -13.66
C GLU A 114 -15.85 -21.10 -14.14
N ASP A 115 -15.95 -22.12 -13.28
CA ASP A 115 -15.50 -23.47 -13.56
C ASP A 115 -16.64 -24.45 -13.23
N THR A 116 -17.47 -24.77 -14.23
CA THR A 116 -18.66 -25.62 -14.03
C THR A 116 -18.34 -27.11 -14.18
N ASN A 117 -17.27 -27.44 -14.90
CA ASN A 117 -16.88 -28.79 -15.32
C ASN A 117 -15.56 -29.26 -14.70
N GLY A 118 -14.84 -28.41 -13.97
CA GLY A 118 -13.68 -28.77 -13.15
C GLY A 118 -12.42 -29.08 -13.95
N ASP A 119 -12.30 -28.56 -15.17
CA ASP A 119 -11.17 -28.81 -16.08
C ASP A 119 -10.11 -27.70 -16.09
N GLY A 120 -10.18 -26.81 -15.10
CA GLY A 120 -9.16 -25.78 -14.86
C GLY A 120 -7.73 -26.28 -14.74
#